data_AF-A0A523H499-F1
#
_entry.id   AF-A0A523H499-F1
#
_cell.length_a   1.000
_cell.length_b   1.000
_cell.length_c   1.000
_cell.angle_alpha   90.00
_cell.angle_beta   90.00
_cell.angle_gamma   90.00
#
_symmetry.space_group_name_H-M   'P 1'
#
loop_
_entity.id
_entity.type
_entity.pdbx_description
1 polymer ?
#
loop_
_entity_poly.entity_id
_entity_poly.type
_entity_poly.pdbx_seq_one_letter_code
_entity_poly.pdbx_strand_id
1 'polypeptide(L)'
;MNKAEFIEEFKNRTKGLAVSVILFYDKMLKTEASKIIGKQLIRSVTSTAANYRAACIARSNREFFAKMSIVVEEADETLFWLEMLRDTKLVSEADVEPFIKEITEIVKVMSVARKNVKK
;
A
#
# COMPACT_ATOMS: atom_id res chain seq x y z
N MET A 1 11.26 7.45 -18.74
CA MET A 1 10.41 6.28 -18.47
C MET A 1 9.11 6.40 -19.27
N ASN A 2 8.75 5.37 -20.02
CA ASN A 2 7.49 5.33 -20.75
C ASN A 2 6.33 4.82 -19.85
N LYS A 3 5.08 4.91 -20.34
CA LYS A 3 3.90 4.53 -19.55
C LYS A 3 3.90 3.05 -19.12
N ALA A 4 4.39 2.15 -19.96
CA ALA A 4 4.41 0.72 -19.66
C ALA A 4 5.45 0.39 -18.58
N GLU A 5 6.63 0.99 -18.66
CA GLU A 5 7.67 0.89 -17.64
C GLU A 5 7.19 1.39 -16.27
N PHE A 6 6.53 2.56 -16.24
CA PHE A 6 5.96 3.10 -14.99
C PHE A 6 4.91 2.17 -14.37
N ILE A 7 4.02 1.62 -15.21
CA ILE A 7 2.98 0.69 -14.74
C ILE A 7 3.63 -0.55 -14.10
N GLU A 8 4.63 -1.13 -14.75
CA GLU A 8 5.28 -2.34 -14.27
C GLU A 8 6.13 -2.07 -13.02
N GLU A 9 6.82 -0.93 -12.97
CA GLU A 9 7.53 -0.46 -11.77
C GLU A 9 6.59 -0.44 -10.56
N PHE A 10 5.44 0.23 -10.67
CA PHE A 10 4.52 0.36 -9.54
C PHE A 10 3.79 -0.94 -9.18
N LYS A 11 3.62 -1.88 -10.12
CA LYS A 11 3.15 -3.24 -9.79
C LYS A 11 4.18 -3.95 -8.93
N ASN A 12 5.46 -3.79 -9.25
CA ASN A 12 6.55 -4.39 -8.50
C ASN A 12 6.73 -3.71 -7.13
N ARG A 13 6.64 -2.38 -7.06
CA ARG A 13 6.71 -1.63 -5.79
C ARG A 13 5.58 -2.01 -4.83
N THR A 14 4.33 -1.93 -5.28
CA THR A 14 3.17 -2.28 -4.42
C THR A 14 3.21 -3.73 -3.96
N LYS A 15 3.53 -4.69 -4.85
CA LYS A 15 3.70 -6.10 -4.48
C LYS A 15 4.89 -6.32 -3.55
N GLY A 16 6.03 -5.68 -3.83
CA GLY A 16 7.26 -5.79 -3.05
C GLY A 16 7.06 -5.26 -1.63
N LEU A 17 6.36 -4.13 -1.49
CA LEU A 17 5.95 -3.61 -0.19
C LEU A 17 5.06 -4.60 0.56
N ALA A 18 4.03 -5.15 -0.10
CA ALA A 18 3.13 -6.12 0.53
C ALA A 18 3.89 -7.38 1.03
N VAL A 19 4.80 -7.92 0.23
CA VAL A 19 5.66 -9.05 0.64
C VAL A 19 6.54 -8.66 1.83
N SER A 20 7.17 -7.49 1.77
CA SER A 20 8.08 -7.04 2.83
C SER A 20 7.35 -6.81 4.14
N VAL A 21 6.13 -6.27 4.10
CA VAL A 21 5.27 -6.06 5.26
C VAL A 21 4.79 -7.39 5.87
N ILE A 22 4.46 -8.40 5.05
CA ILE A 22 4.13 -9.74 5.55
C ILE A 22 5.34 -10.34 6.30
N LEU A 23 6.53 -10.30 5.69
CA LEU A 23 7.75 -10.81 6.30
C LEU A 23 8.16 -10.03 7.55
N PHE A 24 7.92 -8.72 7.55
CA PHE A 24 8.10 -7.86 8.72
C PHE A 24 7.17 -8.28 9.84
N TYR A 25 5.87 -8.39 9.56
CA TYR A 25 4.89 -8.86 10.54
C TYR A 25 5.29 -10.20 11.12
N ASP A 26 5.65 -11.19 10.31
CA ASP A 26 6.03 -12.54 10.77
C ASP A 26 7.19 -12.54 11.77
N LYS A 27 8.10 -11.57 11.70
CA LYS A 27 9.22 -11.39 12.62
C LYS A 27 8.86 -10.61 13.90
N MET A 28 7.72 -9.94 13.94
CA MET A 28 7.29 -9.16 15.11
C MET A 28 6.93 -10.06 16.30
N LEU A 29 7.20 -9.54 17.51
CA LEU A 29 6.66 -10.13 18.74
C LEU A 29 5.13 -10.12 18.70
N LYS A 30 4.53 -11.29 18.96
CA LYS A 30 3.09 -11.48 18.88
C LYS A 30 2.42 -11.24 20.24
N THR A 31 1.92 -10.03 20.44
CA THR A 31 0.93 -9.69 21.46
C THR A 31 -0.46 -9.67 20.82
N GLU A 32 -1.52 -9.59 21.63
CA GLU A 32 -2.87 -9.52 21.04
C GLU A 32 -3.10 -8.24 20.26
N ALA A 33 -2.58 -7.11 20.75
CA ALA A 33 -2.60 -5.84 20.03
C ALA A 33 -1.83 -5.93 18.70
N SER A 34 -0.62 -6.50 18.69
CA SER A 34 0.18 -6.60 17.46
C SER A 34 -0.45 -7.55 16.44
N LYS A 35 -1.15 -8.61 16.88
CA LYS A 35 -1.90 -9.48 15.97
C LYS A 35 -3.08 -8.78 15.30
N ILE A 36 -3.85 -8.00 16.06
CA ILE A 36 -5.02 -7.28 15.51
C ILE A 36 -4.55 -6.23 14.50
N ILE A 37 -3.60 -5.39 14.89
CA ILE A 37 -3.03 -4.35 14.00
C ILE A 37 -2.37 -4.98 12.78
N GLY A 38 -1.53 -6.00 12.98
CA GLY A 38 -0.82 -6.66 11.89
C GLY A 38 -1.75 -7.36 10.88
N LYS A 39 -2.89 -7.91 11.34
CA LYS A 39 -3.90 -8.45 10.42
C LYS A 39 -4.53 -7.36 9.55
N GLN A 40 -4.83 -6.18 10.12
CA GLN A 40 -5.37 -5.07 9.34
C GLN A 40 -4.33 -4.53 8.35
N LEU A 41 -3.08 -4.36 8.81
CA LEU A 41 -1.97 -3.95 7.97
C LEU A 41 -1.74 -4.88 6.77
N ILE A 42 -1.74 -6.21 6.99
CA ILE A 42 -1.57 -7.18 5.91
C ILE A 42 -2.73 -7.10 4.91
N ARG A 43 -3.96 -6.93 5.39
CA ARG A 43 -5.13 -6.81 4.52
C ARG A 43 -5.05 -5.56 3.65
N SER A 44 -4.76 -4.40 4.23
CA SER A 44 -4.71 -3.14 3.49
C SER A 44 -3.55 -3.10 2.48
N VAL A 45 -2.35 -3.58 2.85
CA VAL A 45 -1.19 -3.55 1.95
C VAL A 45 -1.36 -4.52 0.77
N THR A 46 -1.96 -5.69 1.02
CA THR A 46 -2.23 -6.66 -0.05
C THR A 46 -3.38 -6.19 -0.95
N SER A 47 -4.41 -5.54 -0.38
CA SER A 47 -5.50 -4.91 -1.13
C SER A 47 -4.99 -3.79 -2.03
N THR A 48 -4.06 -2.96 -1.55
CA THR A 48 -3.38 -1.93 -2.34
C THR A 48 -2.74 -2.52 -3.59
N ALA A 49 -1.92 -3.58 -3.42
CA ALA A 49 -1.24 -4.24 -4.53
C ALA A 49 -2.21 -4.93 -5.51
N ALA A 50 -3.21 -5.64 -4.98
CA ALA A 50 -4.20 -6.34 -5.80
C ALA A 50 -5.07 -5.38 -6.62
N ASN A 51 -5.57 -4.30 -5.99
CA ASN A 51 -6.40 -3.32 -6.68
C ASN A 51 -5.61 -2.49 -7.68
N TYR A 52 -4.32 -2.22 -7.45
CA TYR A 52 -3.49 -1.54 -8.44
C TYR A 52 -3.30 -2.40 -9.69
N ARG A 53 -3.05 -3.70 -9.53
CA ARG A 53 -3.02 -4.64 -10.67
C ARG A 53 -4.35 -4.68 -11.43
N ALA A 54 -5.48 -4.67 -10.71
CA ALA A 54 -6.81 -4.62 -11.31
C ALA A 54 -7.05 -3.31 -12.08
N ALA A 55 -6.63 -2.17 -11.53
CA ALA A 55 -6.71 -0.87 -12.22
C ALA A 55 -5.92 -0.89 -13.53
N CYS A 56 -4.73 -1.52 -13.56
CA CYS A 56 -3.89 -1.58 -14.76
C CYS A 56 -4.52 -2.34 -15.95
N ILE A 57 -5.54 -3.16 -15.72
CA ILE A 57 -6.28 -3.90 -16.76
C ILE A 57 -7.72 -3.39 -16.94
N ALA A 58 -8.03 -2.21 -16.39
CA ALA A 58 -9.35 -1.61 -16.52
C ALA A 58 -9.71 -1.36 -18.00
N ARG A 59 -10.99 -1.55 -18.32
CA ARG A 59 -11.52 -1.48 -19.70
C ARG A 59 -12.07 -0.09 -20.04
N SER A 60 -12.12 0.81 -19.07
CA SER A 60 -12.57 2.19 -19.27
C SER A 60 -11.93 3.14 -18.26
N ASN A 61 -11.94 4.44 -18.56
CA ASN A 61 -11.49 5.49 -17.64
C ASN A 61 -12.31 5.49 -16.33
N ARG A 62 -13.62 5.23 -16.40
CA ARG A 62 -14.49 5.15 -15.21
C ARG A 62 -14.11 3.97 -14.31
N GLU A 63 -13.87 2.80 -14.90
CA GLU A 63 -13.42 1.61 -14.16
C GLU A 63 -12.03 1.83 -13.54
N PHE A 64 -11.10 2.43 -14.29
CA PHE A 64 -9.78 2.79 -13.80
C PHE A 64 -9.87 3.76 -12.61
N PHE A 65 -10.67 4.83 -12.71
CA PHE A 65 -10.87 5.79 -11.63
C PHE A 65 -11.43 5.15 -10.36
N ALA A 66 -12.45 4.29 -10.51
CA ALA A 66 -13.06 3.59 -9.39
C ALA A 66 -12.04 2.67 -8.68
N LYS A 67 -11.27 1.89 -9.44
CA LYS A 67 -10.23 1.01 -8.88
C LYS A 67 -9.08 1.80 -8.25
N MET A 68 -8.64 2.88 -8.88
CA MET A 68 -7.62 3.76 -8.30
C MET A 68 -8.09 4.47 -7.03
N SER A 69 -9.39 4.70 -6.86
CA SER A 69 -9.94 5.25 -5.60
C SER A 69 -9.74 4.26 -4.46
N ILE A 70 -10.06 2.99 -4.68
CA ILE A 70 -9.82 1.91 -3.72
C ILE A 70 -8.32 1.78 -3.42
N VAL A 71 -7.45 1.83 -4.43
CA VAL A 71 -6.00 1.77 -4.22
C VAL A 71 -5.51 2.89 -3.29
N VAL A 72 -6.03 4.11 -3.45
CA VAL A 72 -5.63 5.25 -2.60
C VAL A 72 -6.13 5.07 -1.18
N GLU A 73 -7.38 4.62 -1.00
CA GLU A 73 -7.95 4.34 0.33
C GLU A 73 -7.16 3.26 1.08
N GLU A 74 -6.86 2.14 0.42
CA GLU A 74 -6.12 1.02 1.01
C GLU A 74 -4.65 1.36 1.29
N ALA A 75 -4.04 2.21 0.46
CA ALA A 75 -2.66 2.66 0.67
C ALA A 75 -2.57 3.62 1.86
N ASP A 76 -3.56 4.51 2.01
CA ASP A 76 -3.67 5.41 3.15
C ASP A 76 -3.95 4.64 4.46
N GLU A 77 -4.84 3.64 4.41
CA GLU A 77 -5.08 2.74 5.54
C GLU A 77 -3.80 1.96 5.93
N THR A 78 -3.02 1.52 4.95
CA THR A 78 -1.72 0.88 5.19
C THR A 78 -0.75 1.80 5.91
N LEU A 79 -0.68 3.07 5.50
CA LEU A 79 0.13 4.09 6.18
C LEU A 79 -0.32 4.25 7.63
N PHE A 80 -1.63 4.41 7.86
CA PHE A 80 -2.20 4.53 9.20
C PHE A 80 -1.81 3.36 10.11
N TRP A 81 -1.89 2.12 9.63
CA TRP A 81 -1.52 0.96 10.46
C TRP A 81 -0.02 0.89 10.77
N LEU A 82 0.84 1.34 9.87
CA LEU A 82 2.28 1.45 10.12
C LEU A 82 2.59 2.55 11.16
N GLU A 83 1.92 3.70 11.07
CA GLU A 83 2.01 4.77 12.09
C GLU A 83 1.52 4.29 13.45
N MET A 84 0.41 3.54 13.50
CA MET A 84 -0.08 2.91 14.73
C MET A 84 0.96 1.96 15.35
N LEU A 85 1.65 1.15 14.55
CA LEU A 85 2.73 0.27 15.06
C LEU A 85 3.90 1.06 15.65
N ARG A 86 4.29 2.17 15.00
CA ARG A 86 5.33 3.09 15.48
C ARG A 86 4.91 3.74 16.81
N ASP A 87 3.73 4.35 16.83
CA ASP A 87 3.27 5.19 17.94
C ASP A 87 2.94 4.36 19.19
N THR A 88 2.49 3.12 19.01
CA THR A 88 2.30 2.15 20.09
C THR A 88 3.60 1.49 20.57
N LYS A 89 4.73 1.75 19.90
CA LYS A 89 6.05 1.16 20.19
C LYS A 89 6.04 -0.38 20.17
N LEU A 90 5.13 -0.98 19.40
CA LEU A 90 5.10 -2.43 19.19
C LEU A 90 6.26 -2.92 18.31
N VAL A 91 6.90 -1.98 17.60
CA VAL A 91 8.09 -2.16 16.77
C VAL A 91 9.02 -0.97 16.95
N SER A 92 10.30 -1.14 16.59
CA SER A 92 11.21 0.00 16.59
C SER A 92 10.88 0.93 15.42
N GLU A 93 11.07 2.23 15.62
CA GLU A 93 10.89 3.23 14.57
C GLU A 93 11.80 2.93 13.36
N ALA A 94 13.04 2.51 13.61
CA ALA A 94 13.99 2.15 12.56
C ALA A 94 13.50 1.00 11.66
N ASP A 95 12.74 0.04 12.22
CA ASP A 95 12.23 -1.09 11.45
C ASP A 95 11.01 -0.72 10.60
N VAL A 96 10.17 0.22 11.05
CA VAL A 96 8.90 0.56 10.39
C VAL A 96 9.01 1.74 9.42
N GLU A 97 9.93 2.66 9.67
CA GLU A 97 10.11 3.90 8.89
C GLU A 97 10.35 3.67 7.39
N PRO A 98 11.10 2.64 6.94
CA PRO A 98 11.22 2.35 5.50
C PRO A 98 9.88 2.05 4.83
N PHE A 99 8.97 1.35 5.52
CA PHE A 99 7.64 1.03 4.99
C PHE A 99 6.75 2.26 4.93
N ILE A 100 6.80 3.12 5.96
CA ILE A 100 6.08 4.40 6.02
C ILE A 100 6.48 5.28 4.84
N LYS A 101 7.79 5.40 4.57
CA LYS A 101 8.30 6.18 3.43
C LYS A 101 7.80 5.65 2.10
N GLU A 102 7.91 4.34 1.87
CA GLU A 102 7.48 3.72 0.62
C GLU A 102 5.97 3.86 0.39
N ILE A 103 5.14 3.56 1.40
CA ILE A 103 3.69 3.67 1.23
C ILE A 103 3.25 5.13 1.05
N THR A 104 3.91 6.08 1.72
CA THR A 104 3.63 7.51 1.54
C THR A 104 3.88 7.96 0.10
N GLU A 105 4.95 7.47 -0.52
CA GLU A 105 5.22 7.75 -1.94
C GLU A 105 4.16 7.11 -2.84
N ILE A 106 3.79 5.85 -2.57
CA ILE A 106 2.71 5.16 -3.29
C ILE A 106 1.40 5.95 -3.20
N VAL A 107 0.98 6.37 -2.01
CA VAL A 107 -0.25 7.19 -1.82
C VAL A 107 -0.21 8.45 -2.67
N LYS A 108 0.90 9.18 -2.66
CA LYS A 108 1.07 10.41 -3.46
C LYS A 108 0.95 10.13 -4.95
N VAL A 109 1.66 9.13 -5.45
CA VAL A 109 1.67 8.78 -6.88
C VAL A 109 0.31 8.27 -7.34
N MET A 110 -0.32 7.37 -6.58
CA MET A 110 -1.65 6.84 -6.91
C MET A 110 -2.73 7.92 -6.86
N SER A 111 -2.63 8.87 -5.92
CA SER A 111 -3.52 10.02 -5.84
C SER A 111 -3.43 10.92 -7.08
N VAL A 112 -2.22 11.16 -7.60
CA VAL A 112 -2.01 11.92 -8.83
C VAL A 112 -2.52 11.14 -10.04
N ALA A 113 -2.22 9.84 -10.14
CA ALA A 113 -2.70 8.99 -11.22
C ALA A 113 -4.23 8.95 -11.30
N ARG A 114 -4.91 8.85 -10.14
CA ARG A 114 -6.38 8.93 -10.02
C ARG A 114 -6.93 10.28 -10.49
N LYS A 115 -6.29 11.40 -10.12
CA LYS A 115 -6.73 12.76 -10.49
C LYS A 115 -6.60 13.04 -11.99
N ASN A 116 -5.62 12.45 -12.65
CA ASN A 116 -5.33 12.67 -14.08
C ASN A 116 -6.24 11.90 -15.03
N VAL A 117 -7.22 11.14 -14.52
CA VAL A 117 -8.22 10.48 -15.35
C VAL A 117 -9.11 11.53 -16.00
N LYS A 118 -9.03 11.67 -17.33
CA LYS A 118 -9.91 12.55 -18.08
C LYS A 118 -11.36 12.06 -17.94
N LYS A 119 -12.24 12.98 -17.51
CA LYS A 119 -13.70 12.77 -17.46
C LYS A 119 -14.24 12.41 -18.84
#